data_AF-A0A0T9DLX2-F1
#
_entry.id   AF-A0A0T9DLX2-F1
#
_cell.length_a   1.000
_cell.length_b   1.000
_cell.length_c   1.000
_cell.angle_alpha   90.00
_cell.angle_beta   90.00
_cell.angle_gamma   90.00
#
_symmetry.space_group_name_H-M   'P 1'
#
loop_
_entity.id
_entity.type
_entity.pdbx_description
1 polymer ?
#
loop_
_entity_poly.entity_id
_entity_poly.type
_entity_poly.pdbx_seq_one_letter_code
_entity_poly.pdbx_strand_id
1 'polypeptide(L)'
;MLATNTSVLPIGAVTERVEDGSRVIGTHFWNPPDLIPVVEVVPSARTAPDTADRVVALLTQVGKLPVRVGRDVPGFIGNRLQHALWREAIALVAEGVCDPKTVDLVVRNTIGLRLATLGPLENADYIGLDLTLAIHDAVIPSLNHDPHPSPLLRELVAAGQLGARTGHGFLDWPAGAREATTARLAQHIAAQLQANEKGRGT
;
A
#
# COMPACT_ATOMS: atom_id res chain seq x y z
N MET A 1 11.80 -2.78 -23.99
CA MET A 1 11.09 -2.37 -22.76
C MET A 1 11.86 -2.90 -21.56
N LEU A 2 12.07 -2.07 -20.54
CA LEU A 2 12.76 -2.39 -19.30
C LEU A 2 11.84 -1.99 -18.14
N ALA A 3 11.47 -2.95 -17.29
CA ALA A 3 10.56 -2.70 -16.17
C ALA A 3 11.30 -2.78 -14.83
N THR A 4 10.91 -1.96 -13.86
CA THR A 4 11.43 -2.00 -12.48
C THR A 4 10.29 -2.15 -11.47
N ASN A 5 10.49 -3.00 -10.47
CA ASN A 5 9.55 -3.26 -9.37
C ASN A 5 9.89 -2.45 -8.10
N THR A 6 10.42 -1.23 -8.26
CA THR A 6 10.69 -0.35 -7.12
C THR A 6 9.39 0.03 -6.41
N SER A 7 9.42 0.08 -5.07
CA SER A 7 8.25 0.47 -4.26
C SER A 7 8.20 1.97 -3.94
N VAL A 8 9.36 2.64 -3.92
CA VAL A 8 9.47 4.04 -3.45
C VAL A 8 10.39 4.94 -4.28
N LEU A 9 11.35 4.38 -5.03
CA LEU A 9 12.22 5.18 -5.90
C LEU A 9 11.41 5.70 -7.09
N PRO A 10 11.44 7.02 -7.36
CA PRO A 10 10.83 7.58 -8.56
C PRO A 10 11.42 6.96 -9.82
N ILE A 11 10.57 6.63 -10.77
CA ILE A 11 10.96 6.11 -12.08
C ILE A 11 11.80 7.11 -12.86
N GLY A 12 11.58 8.41 -12.69
CA GLY A 12 12.44 9.46 -13.25
C GLY A 12 13.91 9.31 -12.87
N ALA A 13 14.20 9.02 -11.60
CA ALA A 13 15.57 8.82 -11.12
C ALA A 13 16.22 7.54 -11.68
N VAL A 14 15.42 6.58 -12.16
CA VAL A 14 15.88 5.39 -12.88
C VAL A 14 16.11 5.73 -14.35
N THR A 15 15.16 6.42 -14.99
CA THR A 15 15.25 6.75 -16.41
C THR A 15 16.39 7.71 -16.71
N GLU A 16 16.74 8.62 -15.79
CA GLU A 16 17.91 9.51 -15.89
C GLU A 16 19.24 8.76 -15.99
N ARG A 17 19.33 7.55 -15.43
CA ARG A 17 20.57 6.76 -15.40
C ARG A 17 20.72 5.78 -16.57
N VAL A 18 19.79 5.81 -17.53
CA VAL A 18 19.87 5.02 -18.75
C VAL A 18 19.94 5.92 -19.99
N GLU A 19 20.62 5.43 -21.01
CA GLU A 19 20.78 6.11 -22.30
C GLU A 19 19.41 6.36 -22.94
N ASP A 20 18.65 5.28 -23.16
CA ASP A 20 17.29 5.32 -23.70
C ASP A 20 16.25 5.12 -22.58
N GLY A 21 15.77 6.23 -22.01
CA GLY A 21 14.70 6.24 -21.02
C GLY A 21 13.30 5.95 -21.59
N SER A 22 13.12 6.01 -22.91
CA SER A 22 11.81 5.86 -23.56
C SER A 22 11.19 4.48 -23.37
N ARG A 23 12.07 3.48 -23.23
CA ARG A 23 11.73 2.06 -23.00
C ARG A 23 11.63 1.67 -21.52
N VAL A 24 11.87 2.58 -20.57
CA VAL A 24 11.85 2.28 -19.13
C VAL A 24 10.50 2.61 -18.50
N ILE A 25 10.01 1.73 -17.63
CA ILE A 25 8.70 1.82 -16.97
C ILE A 25 8.75 1.24 -15.56
N GLY A 26 8.00 1.82 -14.62
CA GLY A 26 7.74 1.20 -13.32
C GLY A 26 6.58 0.21 -13.41
N THR A 27 6.75 -0.98 -12.83
CA THR A 27 5.70 -1.99 -12.66
C THR A 27 5.74 -2.47 -11.21
N HIS A 28 4.99 -1.80 -10.33
CA HIS A 28 4.99 -2.12 -8.91
C HIS A 28 3.94 -3.19 -8.62
N PHE A 29 4.43 -4.42 -8.41
CA PHE A 29 3.68 -5.56 -7.93
C PHE A 29 3.60 -5.55 -6.40
N TRP A 30 2.44 -5.95 -5.90
CA TRP A 30 2.17 -6.06 -4.47
C TRP A 30 2.45 -7.47 -3.97
N ASN A 31 3.01 -7.63 -2.77
CA ASN A 31 3.30 -8.94 -2.20
C ASN A 31 2.07 -9.53 -1.50
N PRO A 32 1.67 -10.80 -1.76
CA PRO A 32 2.25 -11.74 -2.73
C PRO A 32 1.90 -11.42 -4.19
N PRO A 33 2.88 -11.35 -5.11
CA PRO A 33 2.68 -10.84 -6.48
C PRO A 33 1.88 -11.78 -7.37
N ASP A 34 1.77 -13.04 -7.01
CA ASP A 34 0.93 -14.04 -7.65
C ASP A 34 -0.56 -13.85 -7.29
N LEU A 35 -0.86 -13.47 -6.04
CA LEU A 35 -2.23 -13.32 -5.54
C LEU A 35 -2.80 -11.92 -5.74
N ILE A 36 -2.04 -10.86 -5.47
CA ILE A 36 -2.56 -9.50 -5.61
C ILE A 36 -2.72 -9.16 -7.09
N PRO A 37 -3.92 -8.78 -7.56
CA PRO A 37 -4.17 -8.60 -8.99
C PRO A 37 -3.66 -7.24 -9.49
N VAL A 38 -3.66 -6.21 -8.63
CA VAL A 38 -3.26 -4.86 -9.02
C VAL A 38 -1.76 -4.77 -9.26
N VAL A 39 -1.39 -4.08 -10.35
CA VAL A 39 -0.01 -3.67 -10.64
C VAL A 39 -0.01 -2.20 -11.01
N GLU A 40 0.74 -1.36 -10.28
CA GLU A 40 0.85 0.06 -10.63
C GLU A 40 1.85 0.21 -11.79
N VAL A 41 1.38 0.75 -12.92
CA VAL A 41 2.17 1.07 -14.11
C VAL A 41 2.55 2.55 -14.06
N VAL A 42 3.83 2.82 -13.86
CA VAL A 42 4.33 4.16 -13.52
C VAL A 42 5.28 4.66 -14.62
N PRO A 43 4.81 5.51 -15.55
CA PRO A 43 5.68 6.20 -16.49
C PRO A 43 6.42 7.37 -15.82
N SER A 44 7.63 7.65 -16.32
CA SER A 44 8.32 8.92 -16.09
C SER A 44 8.09 9.87 -17.26
N ALA A 45 8.50 11.13 -17.13
CA ALA A 45 8.49 12.09 -18.25
C ALA A 45 9.32 11.65 -19.46
N ARG A 46 10.33 10.79 -19.27
CA ARG A 46 11.15 10.22 -20.37
C ARG A 46 10.53 8.97 -20.99
N THR A 47 9.54 8.36 -20.37
CA THR A 47 8.93 7.11 -20.84
C THR A 47 8.03 7.39 -22.05
N ALA A 48 8.19 6.64 -23.14
CA ALA A 48 7.30 6.78 -24.30
C ALA A 48 5.88 6.32 -23.95
N PRO A 49 4.82 7.02 -24.42
CA PRO A 49 3.43 6.63 -24.17
C PRO A 49 3.13 5.17 -24.56
N ASP A 50 3.61 4.73 -25.74
CA ASP A 50 3.44 3.35 -26.23
C ASP A 50 4.10 2.30 -25.31
N THR A 51 5.15 2.66 -24.56
CA THR A 51 5.75 1.76 -23.57
C THR A 51 4.74 1.42 -22.47
N ALA A 52 4.01 2.42 -21.94
CA ALA A 52 3.00 2.19 -20.91
C ALA A 52 1.80 1.41 -21.47
N ASP A 53 1.38 1.71 -22.70
CA ASP A 53 0.29 0.99 -23.39
C ASP A 53 0.59 -0.49 -23.54
N ARG A 54 1.81 -0.82 -24.00
CA ARG A 54 2.28 -2.20 -24.16
C ARG A 54 2.38 -2.94 -22.84
N VAL A 55 2.81 -2.29 -21.76
CA VAL A 55 2.85 -2.89 -20.41
C VAL A 55 1.45 -3.20 -19.90
N VAL A 56 0.53 -2.24 -20.04
CA VAL A 56 -0.86 -2.41 -19.62
C VAL A 56 -1.48 -3.58 -20.38
N ALA A 57 -1.31 -3.65 -21.70
CA ALA A 57 -1.81 -4.75 -22.50
C ALA A 57 -1.23 -6.10 -22.05
N LEU A 58 0.07 -6.18 -21.82
CA LEU A 58 0.75 -7.40 -21.35
C LEU A 58 0.22 -7.84 -19.97
N LEU A 59 0.09 -6.93 -19.02
CA LEU A 59 -0.39 -7.23 -17.66
C LEU A 59 -1.84 -7.73 -17.68
N THR A 60 -2.69 -7.10 -18.48
CA THR A 60 -4.07 -7.57 -18.67
C THR A 60 -4.11 -8.97 -19.27
N GLN A 61 -3.26 -9.28 -20.27
CA GLN A 61 -3.19 -10.61 -20.89
C GLN A 61 -2.80 -11.72 -19.90
N VAL A 62 -1.98 -11.40 -18.88
CA VAL A 62 -1.59 -12.36 -17.83
C VAL A 62 -2.52 -12.34 -16.61
N GLY A 63 -3.71 -11.74 -16.74
CA GLY A 63 -4.75 -11.74 -15.71
C GLY A 63 -4.54 -10.75 -14.56
N LYS A 64 -3.64 -9.76 -14.73
CA LYS A 64 -3.47 -8.67 -13.76
C LYS A 64 -4.42 -7.51 -14.05
N LEU A 65 -4.58 -6.64 -13.06
CA LEU A 65 -5.34 -5.39 -13.11
C LEU A 65 -4.36 -4.20 -13.11
N PRO A 66 -3.79 -3.84 -14.27
CA PRO A 66 -2.86 -2.73 -14.34
C PRO A 66 -3.55 -1.39 -14.06
N VAL A 67 -2.97 -0.59 -13.18
CA VAL A 67 -3.44 0.77 -12.85
C VAL A 67 -2.39 1.76 -13.31
N ARG A 68 -2.74 2.70 -14.20
CA ARG A 68 -1.82 3.75 -14.62
C ARG A 68 -1.70 4.82 -13.55
N VAL A 69 -0.47 5.10 -13.14
CA VAL A 69 -0.18 6.23 -12.27
C VAL A 69 0.11 7.44 -13.15
N GLY A 70 -0.73 8.48 -13.05
CA GLY A 70 -0.63 9.65 -13.94
C GLY A 70 0.65 10.47 -13.76
N ARG A 71 1.29 10.39 -12.59
CA ARG A 71 2.56 11.05 -12.30
C ARG A 71 3.41 10.22 -11.36
N ASP A 72 4.68 10.09 -11.72
CA ASP A 72 5.70 9.50 -10.85
C ASP A 72 5.89 10.34 -9.58
N VAL A 73 5.56 9.75 -8.43
CA VAL A 73 5.73 10.32 -7.10
C VAL A 73 6.29 9.24 -6.17
N PRO A 74 7.11 9.58 -5.15
CA PRO A 74 7.59 8.59 -4.19
C PRO A 74 6.43 7.84 -3.53
N GLY A 75 6.45 6.50 -3.65
CA GLY A 75 5.43 5.60 -3.12
C GLY A 75 4.13 5.51 -3.95
N PHE A 76 4.08 6.10 -5.14
CA PHE A 76 2.97 5.98 -6.09
C PHE A 76 1.59 6.25 -5.46
N ILE A 77 0.60 5.37 -5.62
CA ILE A 77 -0.71 5.51 -5.00
C ILE A 77 -0.75 4.68 -3.72
N GLY A 78 -0.55 3.37 -3.83
CA GLY A 78 -0.79 2.46 -2.71
C GLY A 78 0.17 2.65 -1.54
N ASN A 79 1.49 2.81 -1.80
CA ASN A 79 2.45 2.96 -0.69
C ASN A 79 2.26 4.31 0.03
N ARG A 80 1.85 5.37 -0.68
CA ARG A 80 1.52 6.66 -0.04
C ARG A 80 0.37 6.52 0.95
N LEU A 81 -0.72 5.86 0.54
CA LEU A 81 -1.88 5.62 1.41
C LEU A 81 -1.52 4.71 2.58
N GLN A 82 -0.78 3.62 2.33
CA GLN A 82 -0.34 2.70 3.37
C GLN A 82 0.56 3.39 4.41
N HIS A 83 1.52 4.19 3.98
CA HIS A 83 2.43 4.88 4.89
C HIS A 83 1.77 6.06 5.63
N ALA A 84 0.73 6.69 5.07
CA ALA A 84 -0.08 7.66 5.81
C ALA A 84 -0.81 6.99 6.98
N LEU A 85 -1.42 5.82 6.75
CA LEU A 85 -2.06 5.02 7.80
C LEU A 85 -1.03 4.58 8.86
N TRP A 86 0.13 4.09 8.44
CA TRP A 86 1.18 3.66 9.38
C TRP A 86 1.74 4.82 10.20
N ARG A 87 1.93 6.00 9.61
CA ARG A 87 2.41 7.18 10.34
C ARG A 87 1.49 7.48 11.52
N GLU A 88 0.18 7.52 11.28
CA GLU A 88 -0.80 7.80 12.33
C GLU A 88 -0.87 6.67 13.35
N ALA A 89 -0.90 5.41 12.89
CA ALA A 89 -0.89 4.24 13.78
C ALA A 89 0.31 4.23 14.73
N ILE A 90 1.51 4.54 14.23
CA ILE A 90 2.72 4.60 15.05
C ILE A 90 2.69 5.81 16.00
N ALA A 91 2.14 6.96 15.57
CA ALA A 91 2.00 8.14 16.42
C ALA A 91 1.08 7.87 17.62
N LEU A 92 -0.08 7.24 17.41
CA LEU A 92 -1.00 6.87 18.49
C LEU A 92 -0.35 5.96 19.54
N VAL A 93 0.49 5.01 19.10
CA VAL A 93 1.26 4.15 20.01
C VAL A 93 2.34 4.94 20.74
N ALA A 94 3.09 5.78 20.03
CA ALA A 94 4.16 6.57 20.61
C ALA A 94 3.66 7.58 21.65
N GLU A 95 2.45 8.12 21.46
CA GLU A 95 1.78 9.04 22.37
C GLU A 95 1.06 8.33 23.53
N GLY A 96 1.08 7.00 23.56
CA GLY A 96 0.47 6.20 24.63
C GLY A 96 -1.05 6.17 24.60
N VAL A 97 -1.68 6.56 23.48
CA VAL A 97 -3.14 6.53 23.31
C VAL A 97 -3.65 5.09 23.34
N CYS A 98 -2.90 4.16 22.74
CA CYS A 98 -3.19 2.74 22.76
C CYS A 98 -1.95 1.89 22.49
N ASP A 99 -2.05 0.58 22.76
CA ASP A 99 -1.01 -0.37 22.39
C ASP A 99 -1.14 -0.84 20.91
N PRO A 100 -0.07 -1.41 20.31
CA PRO A 100 -0.09 -1.86 18.92
C PRO A 100 -1.16 -2.91 18.59
N LYS A 101 -1.51 -3.81 19.52
CA LYS A 101 -2.55 -4.84 19.29
C LYS A 101 -3.93 -4.18 19.20
N THR A 102 -4.16 -3.16 20.01
CA THR A 102 -5.39 -2.35 19.99
C THR A 102 -5.56 -1.64 18.64
N VAL A 103 -4.51 -1.01 18.10
CA VAL A 103 -4.55 -0.39 16.77
C VAL A 103 -4.93 -1.41 15.69
N ASP A 104 -4.24 -2.55 15.65
CA ASP A 104 -4.48 -3.62 14.68
C ASP A 104 -5.91 -4.19 14.76
N LEU A 105 -6.44 -4.33 15.98
CA LEU A 105 -7.80 -4.81 16.21
C LEU A 105 -8.83 -3.83 15.64
N VAL A 106 -8.68 -2.53 15.92
CA VAL A 106 -9.57 -1.49 15.40
C VAL A 106 -9.50 -1.44 13.88
N VAL A 107 -8.30 -1.35 13.29
CA VAL A 107 -8.13 -1.24 11.84
C VAL A 107 -8.72 -2.45 11.12
N ARG A 108 -8.41 -3.67 11.57
CA ARG A 108 -8.87 -4.91 10.91
C ARG A 108 -10.39 -5.04 10.92
N ASN A 109 -11.05 -4.64 12.00
CA ASN A 109 -12.49 -4.85 12.18
C ASN A 109 -13.36 -3.64 11.81
N THR A 110 -12.77 -2.53 11.34
CA THR A 110 -13.53 -1.32 10.99
C THR A 110 -13.20 -0.81 9.59
N ILE A 111 -12.07 -0.11 9.43
CA ILE A 111 -11.63 0.48 8.16
C ILE A 111 -11.25 -0.64 7.20
N GLY A 112 -10.44 -1.61 7.64
CA GLY A 112 -9.99 -2.74 6.83
C GLY A 112 -11.14 -3.61 6.29
N LEU A 113 -12.18 -3.83 7.10
CA LEU A 113 -13.35 -4.64 6.69
C LEU A 113 -14.11 -4.02 5.51
N ARG A 114 -14.17 -2.69 5.44
CA ARG A 114 -14.94 -1.96 4.42
C ARG A 114 -14.11 -1.66 3.16
N LEU A 115 -12.80 -1.42 3.31
CA LEU A 115 -11.94 -0.94 2.21
C LEU A 115 -11.88 -1.86 0.98
N ALA A 116 -12.08 -3.17 1.15
CA ALA A 116 -12.09 -4.10 0.03
C ALA A 116 -13.35 -3.97 -0.85
N THR A 117 -14.45 -3.48 -0.27
CA THR A 117 -15.74 -3.32 -0.95
C THR A 117 -15.98 -1.88 -1.36
N LEU A 118 -15.59 -0.93 -0.51
CA LEU A 118 -15.85 0.49 -0.68
C LEU A 118 -14.53 1.25 -0.55
N GLY A 119 -14.00 1.71 -1.68
CA GLY A 119 -12.75 2.47 -1.72
C GLY A 119 -12.84 3.80 -0.96
N PRO A 120 -11.73 4.45 -0.60
CA PRO A 120 -11.77 5.65 0.24
C PRO A 120 -12.54 6.82 -0.39
N LEU A 121 -12.42 7.02 -1.71
CA LEU A 121 -13.13 8.09 -2.42
C LEU A 121 -14.61 7.74 -2.62
N GLU A 122 -14.91 6.50 -2.99
CA GLU A 122 -16.30 6.02 -3.10
C GLU A 122 -17.01 6.07 -1.75
N ASN A 123 -16.32 5.76 -0.66
CA ASN A 123 -16.85 5.90 0.70
C ASN A 123 -17.12 7.37 1.05
N ALA A 124 -16.25 8.30 0.65
CA ALA A 124 -16.46 9.73 0.88
C ALA A 124 -17.72 10.23 0.14
N ASP A 125 -17.89 9.82 -1.11
CA ASP A 125 -19.12 10.11 -1.87
C ASP A 125 -20.35 9.46 -1.22
N TYR A 126 -20.23 8.21 -0.78
CA TYR A 126 -21.31 7.45 -0.15
C TYR A 126 -21.81 8.08 1.16
N ILE A 127 -20.92 8.60 2.00
CA ILE A 127 -21.32 9.25 3.27
C ILE A 127 -21.74 10.72 3.09
N GLY A 128 -21.34 11.35 1.98
CA GLY A 128 -21.55 12.77 1.70
C GLY A 128 -20.27 13.59 1.84
N LEU A 129 -19.97 14.41 0.82
CA LEU A 129 -18.76 15.23 0.78
C LEU A 129 -18.80 16.41 1.76
N ASP A 130 -19.98 16.92 2.09
CA ASP A 130 -20.19 17.94 3.12
C ASP A 130 -19.85 17.41 4.52
N LEU A 131 -20.32 16.20 4.84
CA LEU A 131 -19.96 15.52 6.09
C LEU A 131 -18.47 15.16 6.11
N THR A 132 -17.93 14.68 4.98
CA THR A 132 -16.49 14.40 4.85
C THR A 132 -15.66 15.64 5.14
N LEU A 133 -16.04 16.79 4.58
CA LEU A 133 -15.37 18.08 4.83
C LEU A 133 -15.44 18.46 6.32
N ALA A 134 -16.62 18.36 6.95
CA ALA A 134 -16.77 18.68 8.37
C ALA A 134 -15.91 17.77 9.28
N ILE A 135 -15.81 16.48 8.95
CA ILE A 135 -14.92 15.54 9.66
C ILE A 135 -13.46 15.94 9.46
N HIS A 136 -13.07 16.32 8.24
CA HIS A 136 -11.71 16.74 7.96
C HIS A 136 -11.32 18.00 8.75
N ASP A 137 -12.19 19.01 8.81
CA ASP A 137 -11.94 20.23 9.59
C ASP A 137 -11.74 19.93 11.07
N ALA A 138 -12.43 18.92 11.60
CA ALA A 138 -12.30 18.51 13.00
C ALA A 138 -11.05 17.65 13.29
N VAL A 139 -10.72 16.71 12.39
CA VAL A 139 -9.72 15.64 12.68
C VAL A 139 -8.36 15.90 12.05
N ILE A 140 -8.29 16.43 10.82
CA ILE A 140 -7.00 16.61 10.12
C ILE A 140 -6.00 17.45 10.93
N PRO A 141 -6.39 18.56 11.60
CA PRO A 141 -5.44 19.34 12.38
C PRO A 141 -4.78 18.58 13.54
N SER A 142 -5.41 17.52 14.04
CA SER A 142 -4.87 16.71 15.14
C SER A 142 -4.04 15.50 14.67
N LEU A 143 -4.08 15.15 13.39
CA LEU A 143 -3.31 14.01 12.88
C LEU A 143 -1.81 14.31 12.89
N ASN A 144 -1.01 13.25 13.02
CA ASN A 144 0.43 13.35 12.89
C ASN A 144 0.80 13.80 11.47
N HIS A 145 1.62 14.84 11.40
CA HIS A 145 2.12 15.43 10.16
C HIS A 145 3.66 15.54 10.15
N ASP A 146 4.36 14.78 11.00
CA ASP A 146 5.82 14.81 11.05
C ASP A 146 6.39 14.33 9.70
N PRO A 147 7.28 15.12 9.06
CA PRO A 147 7.94 14.70 7.82
C PRO A 147 9.01 13.63 8.02
N HIS A 148 9.33 13.24 9.26
CA HIS A 148 10.33 12.24 9.60
C HIS A 148 9.71 10.96 10.20
N PRO A 149 10.41 9.81 10.12
CA PRO A 149 10.01 8.62 10.84
C PRO A 149 9.95 8.84 12.35
N SER A 150 8.90 8.31 13.00
CA SER A 150 8.70 8.36 14.45
C SER A 150 9.95 7.92 15.23
N PRO A 151 10.32 8.63 16.32
CA PRO A 151 11.38 8.20 17.24
C PRO A 151 11.19 6.78 17.75
N LEU A 152 9.96 6.37 18.07
CA LEU A 152 9.64 5.01 18.52
C LEU A 152 10.09 3.95 17.50
N LEU A 153 9.85 4.18 16.20
CA LEU A 153 10.31 3.27 15.16
C LEU A 153 11.84 3.18 15.12
N ARG A 154 12.55 4.31 15.32
CA ARG A 154 14.01 4.33 15.36
C ARG A 154 14.55 3.58 16.58
N GLU A 155 13.91 3.71 17.73
CA GLU A 155 14.26 3.01 18.97
C GLU A 155 14.11 1.50 18.83
N LEU A 156 12.98 1.01 18.30
CA LEU A 156 12.78 -0.42 18.02
C LEU A 156 13.87 -0.98 17.10
N VAL A 157 14.21 -0.24 16.04
CA VAL A 157 15.27 -0.65 15.10
C VAL A 157 16.64 -0.66 15.79
N ALA A 158 16.97 0.38 16.56
CA ALA A 158 18.23 0.46 17.30
C ALA A 158 18.39 -0.66 18.34
N ALA A 159 17.28 -1.13 18.92
CA ALA A 159 17.23 -2.26 19.84
C ALA A 159 17.27 -3.63 19.15
N GLY A 160 17.35 -3.70 17.81
CA GLY A 160 17.32 -4.96 17.07
C GLY A 160 15.95 -5.63 17.02
N GLN A 161 14.88 -4.90 17.35
CA GLN A 161 13.50 -5.38 17.34
C GLN A 161 12.88 -5.14 15.95
N LEU A 162 13.33 -5.94 14.99
CA LEU A 162 13.08 -5.78 13.55
C LEU A 162 11.80 -6.49 13.06
N GLY A 163 10.89 -6.84 13.97
CA GLY A 163 9.63 -7.53 13.70
C GLY A 163 9.78 -9.05 13.61
N ALA A 164 8.97 -9.66 12.74
CA ALA A 164 8.81 -11.12 12.66
C ALA A 164 10.11 -11.92 12.51
N ARG A 165 11.11 -11.36 11.81
CA ARG A 165 12.40 -12.03 11.59
C ARG A 165 13.29 -12.11 12.83
N THR A 166 13.08 -11.23 13.81
CA THR A 166 13.83 -11.17 15.08
C THR A 166 12.94 -11.57 16.26
N GLY A 167 11.72 -12.06 16.02
CA GLY A 167 10.78 -12.49 17.05
C GLY A 167 10.08 -11.35 17.80
N HIS A 168 10.44 -10.09 17.55
CA HIS A 168 9.86 -8.94 18.24
C HIS A 168 10.02 -7.64 17.43
N GLY A 169 9.04 -6.76 17.53
CA GLY A 169 8.97 -5.41 16.94
C GLY A 169 7.88 -4.61 17.66
N PHE A 170 6.94 -4.00 16.94
CA PHE A 170 5.71 -3.48 17.57
C PHE A 170 4.88 -4.57 18.27
N LEU A 171 5.01 -5.82 17.81
CA LEU A 171 4.32 -6.99 18.33
C LEU A 171 5.33 -8.10 18.64
N ASP A 172 4.93 -9.03 19.51
CA ASP A 172 5.63 -10.29 19.70
C ASP A 172 5.37 -11.25 18.53
N TRP A 173 6.42 -11.91 18.07
CA TRP A 173 6.39 -12.88 16.98
C TRP A 173 7.00 -14.21 17.45
N PRO A 174 6.21 -15.07 18.11
CA PRO A 174 6.69 -16.40 18.51
C PRO A 174 7.05 -17.23 17.27
N ALA A 175 7.87 -18.26 17.48
CA ALA A 175 8.29 -19.16 16.40
C ALA A 175 7.08 -19.71 15.63
N GLY A 176 7.12 -19.68 14.30
CA GLY A 176 6.02 -20.10 13.43
C GLY A 176 4.94 -19.03 13.16
N ALA A 177 4.92 -17.91 13.91
CA ALA A 177 3.88 -16.88 13.74
C ALA A 177 3.96 -16.16 12.39
N ARG A 178 5.17 -16.04 11.82
CA ARG A 178 5.38 -15.43 10.51
C ARG A 178 4.76 -16.30 9.41
N GLU A 179 5.07 -17.60 9.42
CA GLU A 179 4.57 -18.58 8.47
C GLU A 179 3.05 -18.71 8.57
N ALA A 180 2.52 -18.80 9.79
CA ALA A 180 1.08 -18.82 10.03
C ALA A 180 0.39 -17.54 9.52
N THR A 181 1.01 -16.37 9.70
CA THR A 181 0.47 -15.11 9.19
C THR A 181 0.49 -15.05 7.67
N THR A 182 1.57 -15.52 7.03
CA THR A 182 1.65 -15.62 5.57
C THR A 182 0.55 -16.55 5.02
N ALA A 183 0.36 -17.72 5.62
CA ALA A 183 -0.67 -18.66 5.20
C ALA A 183 -2.08 -18.06 5.36
N ARG A 184 -2.36 -17.44 6.52
CA ARG A 184 -3.64 -16.77 6.80
C ARG A 184 -3.92 -15.63 5.80
N LEU A 185 -2.91 -14.83 5.48
CA LEU A 185 -3.04 -13.74 4.51
C LEU A 185 -3.36 -14.28 3.11
N ALA A 186 -2.64 -15.31 2.65
CA ALA A 186 -2.88 -15.94 1.36
C ALA A 186 -4.29 -16.52 1.25
N GLN A 187 -4.75 -17.25 2.28
CA GLN A 187 -6.11 -17.79 2.35
C GLN A 187 -7.17 -16.68 2.30
N HIS A 188 -6.97 -15.60 3.05
CA HIS A 188 -7.90 -14.47 3.07
C HIS A 188 -8.02 -13.81 1.69
N ILE A 189 -6.89 -13.51 1.04
CA ILE A 189 -6.88 -12.92 -0.30
C ILE A 189 -7.57 -13.84 -1.31
N ALA A 190 -7.24 -15.13 -1.30
CA ALA A 190 -7.84 -16.10 -2.21
C ALA A 190 -9.37 -16.19 -2.04
N ALA A 191 -9.86 -16.21 -0.80
CA ALA A 191 -11.29 -16.22 -0.51
C ALA A 191 -12.01 -14.96 -1.01
N GLN A 192 -11.40 -13.78 -0.84
CA GLN A 192 -11.94 -12.51 -1.33
C GLN A 192 -12.01 -12.48 -2.86
N LEU A 193 -10.96 -12.93 -3.55
CA LEU A 193 -10.95 -12.97 -5.01
C LEU A 193 -12.03 -13.92 -5.56
N GLN A 194 -12.19 -15.11 -4.97
CA GLN A 194 -13.25 -16.05 -5.35
C GLN A 194 -14.66 -15.49 -5.12
N ALA A 195 -14.87 -14.74 -4.03
CA ALA A 195 -16.14 -14.09 -3.77
C ALA A 195 -16.45 -13.01 -4.83
N ASN A 196 -15.45 -12.23 -5.21
CA ASN A 196 -15.58 -11.17 -6.21
C ASN A 196 -15.84 -11.72 -7.62
N GLU A 197 -15.24 -12.86 -7.98
CA GLU A 197 -15.52 -13.55 -9.25
C GLU A 197 -16.97 -14.03 -9.32
N LYS A 198 -17.49 -14.61 -8.23
CA LYS A 198 -18.90 -15.07 -8.15
C LYS A 198 -19.89 -13.91 -8.23
N GLY A 199 -19.57 -12.76 -7.62
CA GLY A 199 -20.41 -11.56 -7.67
C GLY A 199 -20.44 -10.83 -9.01
N ARG A 200 -19.46 -11.06 -9.90
CA ARG A 200 -19.43 -10.51 -11.26
C ARG A 200 -20.23 -11.35 -12.27
N GLY A 201 -20.74 -12.51 -11.87
CA GLY A 201 -21.47 -13.46 -12.72
C GLY A 201 -23.01 -13.38 -12.64
N THR A 202 -23.56 -12.35 -12.00
CA THR A 202 -25.01 -12.07 -11.87
C THR A 202 -25.30 -10.65 -12.31
#